data_AF-A0AAV0PR75-F1
#
_entry.id   AF-A0AAV0PR75-F1
#
_cell.length_a   1.000
_cell.length_b   1.000
_cell.length_c   1.000
_cell.angle_alpha   90.00
_cell.angle_beta   90.00
_cell.angle_gamma   90.00
#
_symmetry.space_group_name_H-M   'P 1'
#
loop_
_entity.id
_entity.type
_entity.pdbx_description
1 polymer ?
#
loop_
_entity_poly.entity_id
_entity_poly.type
_entity_poly.pdbx_seq_one_letter_code
_entity_poly.pdbx_strand_id
1 'polypeptide(L)'
;MREKCSEDDERFQRYLNKVIDSEGFDLDEDPLNVYPFTGVRVCRVHFDKPEHARHKEFVRKCINTAIQKHYEALTYVDTLTANYAVQVGYVYFITFRARKNSSSEVKTYQAEVSHDLWGDMVVNKFQEKAQ
;
A
#
# COMPACT_ATOMS: atom_id res chain seq x y z
N MET A 1 20.08 3.82 -31.17
CA MET A 1 20.22 3.34 -29.77
C MET A 1 20.24 4.48 -28.73
N ARG A 2 19.72 5.70 -29.04
CA ARG A 2 19.73 6.87 -28.14
C ARG A 2 18.34 7.29 -27.60
N GLU A 3 17.24 6.83 -28.20
CA GLU A 3 15.87 7.26 -27.83
C GLU A 3 15.27 6.49 -26.64
N LYS A 4 15.67 5.24 -26.43
CA LYS A 4 15.12 4.40 -25.36
C LYS A 4 15.43 4.90 -23.94
N CYS A 5 16.58 5.56 -23.76
CA CYS A 5 17.01 6.05 -22.44
C CYS A 5 16.17 7.25 -21.96
N SER A 6 15.73 8.13 -22.87
CA SER A 6 14.91 9.30 -22.50
C SER A 6 13.47 8.92 -22.13
N GLU A 7 12.90 7.92 -22.81
CA GLU A 7 11.54 7.45 -22.51
C GLU A 7 11.46 6.76 -21.14
N ASP A 8 12.47 5.98 -20.79
CA ASP A 8 12.58 5.31 -19.49
C ASP A 8 12.73 6.33 -18.36
N ASP A 9 13.52 7.39 -18.55
CA ASP A 9 13.70 8.48 -17.59
C ASP A 9 12.40 9.27 -17.37
N GLU A 10 11.70 9.66 -18.45
CA GLU A 10 10.42 10.36 -18.33
C GLU A 10 9.35 9.50 -17.64
N ARG A 11 9.33 8.21 -17.93
CA ARG A 11 8.43 7.26 -17.26
C ARG A 11 8.74 7.15 -15.78
N PHE A 12 10.03 7.08 -15.42
CA PHE A 12 10.45 7.05 -14.03
C PHE A 12 10.08 8.34 -13.29
N GLN A 13 10.25 9.51 -13.92
CA GLN A 13 9.84 10.79 -13.34
C GLN A 13 8.33 10.87 -13.12
N ARG A 14 7.50 10.43 -14.09
CA ARG A 14 6.04 10.35 -13.90
C ARG A 14 5.66 9.44 -12.73
N TYR A 15 6.35 8.30 -12.61
CA TYR A 15 6.17 7.40 -11.47
C TYR A 15 6.55 8.06 -10.14
N LEU A 16 7.69 8.75 -10.07
CA LEU A 16 8.12 9.44 -8.85
C LEU A 16 7.11 10.51 -8.44
N ASN A 17 6.60 11.29 -9.40
CA ASN A 17 5.55 12.28 -9.14
C ASN A 17 4.30 11.61 -8.57
N LYS A 18 3.83 10.50 -9.15
CA LYS A 18 2.70 9.74 -8.60
C LYS A 18 2.96 9.25 -7.16
N VAL A 19 4.17 8.75 -6.87
CA VAL A 19 4.56 8.32 -5.50
C VAL A 19 4.50 9.48 -4.52
N ILE A 20 5.01 10.65 -4.91
CA ILE A 20 5.00 11.86 -4.07
C ILE A 20 3.56 12.33 -3.86
N ASP A 21 2.78 12.48 -4.94
CA ASP A 21 1.42 13.01 -4.91
C ASP A 21 0.47 12.11 -4.11
N SER A 22 0.62 10.78 -4.22
CA SER A 22 -0.22 9.81 -3.50
C SER A 22 0.38 9.35 -2.17
N GLU A 23 1.57 9.82 -1.80
CA GLU A 23 2.37 9.26 -0.70
C GLU A 23 2.52 7.72 -0.77
N GLY A 24 2.58 7.17 -1.98
CA GLY A 24 2.68 5.73 -2.23
C GLY A 24 1.38 4.90 -2.16
N PHE A 25 0.22 5.48 -1.83
CA PHE A 25 -1.05 4.74 -1.73
C PHE A 25 -1.73 4.41 -3.06
N ASP A 26 -1.65 5.31 -4.05
CA ASP A 26 -2.40 5.23 -5.31
C ASP A 26 -1.45 5.10 -6.49
N LEU A 27 -0.93 3.88 -6.65
CA LEU A 27 0.00 3.52 -7.71
C LEU A 27 -0.63 2.45 -8.62
N ASP A 28 -0.65 2.72 -9.91
CA ASP A 28 -1.21 1.89 -10.98
C ASP A 28 -0.12 1.24 -11.84
N GLU A 29 1.10 1.78 -11.80
CA GLU A 29 2.23 1.36 -12.62
C GLU A 29 3.43 0.97 -11.76
N ASP A 30 4.09 -0.12 -12.19
CA ASP A 30 5.33 -0.57 -11.60
C ASP A 30 6.51 -0.21 -12.53
N PRO A 31 7.47 0.60 -12.09
CA PRO A 31 8.63 0.98 -12.90
C PRO A 31 9.70 -0.13 -12.98
N LEU A 32 9.46 -1.31 -12.38
CA LEU A 32 10.42 -2.39 -12.17
C LEU A 32 11.21 -2.88 -13.39
N ASN A 33 10.79 -2.58 -14.62
CA ASN A 33 11.59 -2.95 -15.80
C ASN A 33 12.87 -2.12 -15.96
N VAL A 34 13.01 -1.01 -15.23
CA VAL A 34 14.15 -0.07 -15.40
C VAL A 34 15.01 0.03 -14.12
N TYR A 35 14.42 0.07 -12.92
CA TYR A 35 15.17 0.25 -11.66
C TYR A 35 14.71 -0.69 -10.53
N PRO A 36 15.27 -1.90 -10.42
CA PRO A 36 14.74 -2.97 -9.57
C PRO A 36 14.89 -2.72 -8.05
N PHE A 37 15.74 -1.79 -7.62
CA PHE A 37 16.04 -1.56 -6.19
C PHE A 37 15.58 -0.21 -5.63
N THR A 38 14.91 0.64 -6.42
CA THR A 38 14.48 1.99 -5.98
C THR A 38 12.97 2.17 -6.01
N GLY A 39 12.38 2.75 -4.96
CA GLY A 39 10.98 3.22 -4.94
C GLY A 39 9.93 2.29 -4.31
N VAL A 40 8.69 2.76 -4.26
CA VAL A 40 7.49 2.03 -3.81
C VAL A 40 7.01 1.07 -4.90
N ARG A 41 6.93 -0.21 -4.58
CA ARG A 41 6.44 -1.27 -5.45
C ARG A 41 4.92 -1.34 -5.37
N VAL A 42 4.29 -1.46 -6.53
CA VAL A 42 2.87 -1.85 -6.57
C VAL A 42 2.78 -3.30 -6.15
N CYS A 43 2.09 -3.59 -5.03
CA CYS A 43 1.83 -4.99 -4.73
C CYS A 43 0.70 -5.45 -5.63
N ARG A 44 1.04 -6.12 -6.72
CA ARG A 44 0.09 -6.78 -7.63
C ARG A 44 -0.50 -8.04 -7.00
N VAL A 45 -0.91 -7.95 -5.74
CA VAL A 45 -1.62 -9.02 -5.06
C VAL A 45 -3.03 -8.99 -5.60
N HIS A 46 -3.32 -9.96 -6.43
CA HIS A 46 -4.67 -10.29 -6.80
C HIS A 46 -5.37 -10.87 -5.56
N PHE A 47 -6.10 -10.02 -4.83
CA PHE A 47 -6.80 -10.37 -3.60
C PHE A 47 -7.89 -11.43 -3.78
N ASP A 48 -8.20 -11.81 -5.02
CA ASP A 48 -9.05 -12.90 -5.47
C ASP A 48 -8.30 -14.22 -5.73
N LYS A 49 -6.99 -14.19 -5.99
CA LYS A 49 -6.22 -15.38 -6.40
C LYS A 49 -5.54 -16.15 -5.24
N PRO A 50 -5.69 -17.49 -5.13
CA PRO A 50 -5.23 -18.27 -3.98
C PRO A 50 -3.71 -18.33 -3.80
N GLU A 51 -2.93 -18.22 -4.87
CA GLU A 51 -1.45 -18.22 -4.83
C GLU A 51 -0.85 -17.07 -4.02
N HIS A 52 -1.62 -16.01 -3.77
CA HIS A 52 -1.20 -14.88 -2.94
C HIS A 52 -1.67 -14.98 -1.48
N ALA A 53 -2.22 -16.12 -1.03
CA ALA A 53 -2.83 -16.28 0.30
C ALA A 53 -1.95 -15.76 1.46
N ARG A 54 -0.66 -16.12 1.49
CA ARG A 54 0.28 -15.65 2.54
C ARG A 54 0.42 -14.14 2.56
N HIS A 55 0.47 -13.51 1.40
CA HIS A 55 0.60 -12.06 1.32
C HIS A 55 -0.71 -11.37 1.71
N LYS A 56 -1.86 -11.92 1.30
CA LYS A 56 -3.18 -11.41 1.72
C LYS A 56 -3.36 -11.48 3.22
N GLU A 57 -2.95 -12.60 3.82
CA GLU A 57 -2.97 -12.77 5.27
C GLU A 57 -2.09 -11.73 5.97
N PHE A 58 -0.91 -11.47 5.41
CA PHE A 58 -0.01 -10.46 5.93
C PHE A 58 -0.57 -9.04 5.82
N VAL A 59 -1.06 -8.63 4.65
CA VAL A 59 -1.73 -7.32 4.44
C VAL A 59 -2.91 -7.17 5.40
N ARG A 60 -3.71 -8.23 5.57
CA ARG A 60 -4.84 -8.24 6.51
C ARG A 60 -4.38 -8.12 7.97
N LYS A 61 -3.23 -8.71 8.33
CA LYS A 61 -2.60 -8.51 9.64
C LYS A 61 -2.21 -7.03 9.83
N CYS A 62 -1.58 -6.40 8.84
CA CYS A 62 -1.25 -4.96 8.88
C CYS A 62 -2.49 -4.09 9.07
N ILE A 63 -3.56 -4.34 8.32
CA ILE A 63 -4.83 -3.61 8.45
C ILE A 63 -5.42 -3.79 9.84
N ASN A 64 -5.47 -5.02 10.36
CA ASN A 64 -6.01 -5.29 11.69
C ASN A 64 -5.20 -4.59 12.78
N THR A 65 -3.86 -4.59 12.68
CA THR A 65 -3.00 -3.84 13.60
C THR A 65 -3.27 -2.34 13.51
N ALA A 66 -3.44 -1.80 12.30
CA ALA A 66 -3.75 -0.39 12.08
C ALA A 66 -5.10 0.01 12.70
N ILE A 67 -6.14 -0.81 12.49
CA ILE A 67 -7.46 -0.62 13.09
C ILE A 67 -7.38 -0.71 14.63
N GLN A 68 -6.67 -1.71 15.18
CA GLN A 68 -6.55 -1.90 16.64
C GLN A 68 -5.83 -0.75 17.34
N LYS A 69 -4.84 -0.14 16.68
CA LYS A 69 -4.14 1.05 17.21
C LYS A 69 -4.96 2.32 17.05
N HIS A 70 -5.98 2.32 16.19
CA HIS A 70 -6.92 3.42 16.05
C HIS A 70 -8.02 3.33 17.12
N TYR A 71 -8.41 4.45 17.71
CA TYR A 71 -9.36 4.48 18.83
C TYR A 71 -10.81 4.15 18.43
N GLU A 72 -11.11 4.14 17.13
CA GLU A 72 -12.45 3.85 16.62
C GLU A 72 -12.63 2.36 16.31
N ALA A 73 -13.77 1.80 16.74
CA ALA A 73 -14.14 0.43 16.42
C ALA A 73 -14.57 0.32 14.94
N LEU A 74 -13.61 -0.02 14.08
CA LEU A 74 -13.81 -0.28 12.65
C LEU A 74 -13.85 -1.78 12.38
N THR A 75 -14.76 -2.20 11.50
CA THR A 75 -14.79 -3.55 10.92
C THR A 75 -14.29 -3.50 9.49
N TYR A 76 -13.23 -4.25 9.20
CA TYR A 76 -12.68 -4.42 7.85
C TYR A 76 -13.72 -5.01 6.88
N VAL A 77 -13.78 -4.47 5.66
CA VAL A 77 -14.64 -4.95 4.57
C VAL A 77 -13.81 -5.64 3.49
N ASP A 78 -12.96 -4.87 2.79
CA ASP A 78 -12.06 -5.38 1.75
C ASP A 78 -10.83 -4.50 1.55
N THR A 79 -9.84 -5.01 0.83
CA THR A 79 -8.63 -4.28 0.46
C THR A 79 -8.76 -3.82 -0.99
N LEU A 80 -8.50 -2.54 -1.25
CA LEU A 80 -8.53 -1.96 -2.59
C LEU A 80 -7.15 -2.01 -3.24
N THR A 81 -6.14 -1.50 -2.53
CA THR A 81 -4.74 -1.51 -2.96
C THR A 81 -3.82 -1.82 -1.78
N ALA A 82 -2.69 -2.44 -2.07
CA ALA A 82 -1.57 -2.52 -1.16
C ALA A 82 -0.31 -2.29 -1.98
N ASN A 83 0.49 -1.31 -1.62
CA ASN A 83 1.81 -1.06 -2.18
C ASN A 83 2.85 -1.28 -1.09
N TYR A 84 4.10 -1.54 -1.45
CA TYR A 84 5.16 -1.70 -0.46
C TYR A 84 6.49 -1.12 -0.92
N ALA A 85 7.29 -0.60 -0.01
CA ALA A 85 8.69 -0.26 -0.24
C ALA A 85 9.59 -1.18 0.57
N VAL A 86 10.76 -1.52 0.03
CA VAL A 86 11.81 -2.21 0.76
C VAL A 86 12.69 -1.16 1.44
N GLN A 87 12.83 -1.27 2.76
CA GLN A 87 13.74 -0.46 3.58
C GLN A 87 14.50 -1.41 4.52
N VAL A 88 14.75 -1.03 5.78
CA VAL A 88 15.17 -1.97 6.85
C VAL A 88 13.94 -2.80 7.25
N GLY A 89 13.51 -3.69 6.36
CA GLY A 89 12.21 -4.36 6.40
C GLY A 89 11.30 -3.93 5.25
N TYR A 90 10.00 -3.84 5.52
CA TYR A 90 9.00 -3.46 4.53
C TYR A 90 8.09 -2.36 5.08
N VAL A 91 7.79 -1.36 4.25
CA VAL A 91 6.75 -0.36 4.53
C VAL A 91 5.59 -0.60 3.59
N TYR A 92 4.39 -0.81 4.12
CA TYR A 92 3.18 -1.05 3.34
C TYR A 92 2.29 0.18 3.32
N PHE A 93 1.81 0.55 2.13
CA PHE A 93 0.85 1.62 1.89
C PHE A 93 -0.46 0.99 1.43
N ILE A 94 -1.43 0.88 2.32
CA ILE A 94 -2.63 0.06 2.11
C ILE A 94 -3.85 0.97 2.02
N THR A 95 -4.64 0.82 0.96
CA THR A 95 -5.98 1.42 0.86
C THR A 95 -7.03 0.32 1.00
N PHE A 96 -7.95 0.48 1.93
CA PHE A 96 -8.96 -0.54 2.26
C PHE A 96 -10.30 0.10 2.61
N ARG A 97 -11.39 -0.66 2.53
CA ARG A 97 -12.69 -0.23 3.02
C ARG A 97 -12.96 -0.81 4.40
N ALA A 98 -13.53 0.00 5.26
CA ALA A 98 -14.00 -0.42 6.56
C ALA A 98 -15.31 0.30 6.92
N ARG A 99 -15.98 -0.25 7.92
CA ARG A 99 -17.24 0.25 8.44
C ARG A 99 -17.08 0.57 9.91
N LYS A 100 -17.49 1.77 10.35
CA LYS A 100 -17.62 2.06 11.78
C LYS A 100 -18.70 1.16 12.37
N ASN A 101 -18.45 0.52 13.51
CA ASN A 101 -19.42 -0.41 14.10
C ASN A 101 -20.76 0.25 14.46
N SER A 102 -20.78 1.58 14.62
CA SER A 102 -21.98 2.39 14.87
C SER A 102 -22.71 2.85 13.60
N SER A 103 -22.19 2.57 12.40
CA SER A 103 -22.73 3.05 11.12
C SER A 103 -22.88 1.91 10.12
N SER A 104 -23.86 2.01 9.22
CA SER A 104 -23.96 1.14 8.03
C SER A 104 -23.05 1.60 6.89
N GLU A 105 -22.50 2.81 6.99
CA GLU A 105 -21.69 3.43 5.96
C GLU A 105 -20.30 2.76 5.87
N VAL A 106 -19.93 2.38 4.64
CA VAL A 106 -18.60 1.87 4.32
C VAL A 106 -17.78 3.03 3.78
N LYS A 107 -16.64 3.29 4.42
CA LYS A 107 -15.71 4.35 4.05
C LYS A 107 -14.37 3.78 3.63
N THR A 108 -13.61 4.56 2.89
CA THR A 108 -12.26 4.20 2.43
C THR A 108 -11.24 4.77 3.39
N TYR A 109 -10.25 3.96 3.75
CA TYR A 109 -9.18 4.29 4.67
C TYR A 109 -7.83 3.98 4.03
N GLN A 110 -6.82 4.70 4.49
CA GLN A 110 -5.41 4.50 4.14
C GLN A 110 -4.62 4.23 5.40
N ALA A 111 -3.76 3.22 5.36
CA ALA A 111 -2.85 2.87 6.44
C ALA A 111 -1.43 2.65 5.93
N GLU A 112 -0.47 3.32 6.56
CA GLU A 112 0.95 3.05 6.37
C GLU A 112 1.47 2.22 7.54
N VAL A 113 2.03 1.05 7.24
CA VAL A 113 2.51 0.11 8.26
C VAL A 113 3.92 -0.34 7.94
N SER A 114 4.87 -0.02 8.81
CA SER A 114 6.22 -0.58 8.79
C SER A 114 6.24 -1.95 9.47
N HIS A 115 6.92 -2.91 8.85
CA HIS A 115 7.27 -4.20 9.42
C HIS A 115 8.78 -4.37 9.32
N ASP A 116 9.45 -4.32 10.46
CA ASP A 116 10.89 -4.55 10.52
C ASP A 116 11.23 -6.04 10.37
N LEU A 117 12.53 -6.36 10.31
CA LEU A 117 13.00 -7.74 10.19
C LEU A 117 12.89 -8.53 11.52
N TRP A 118 12.56 -7.85 12.63
CA TRP A 118 12.44 -8.43 13.96
C TRP A 118 11.00 -8.79 14.33
N GLY A 119 10.03 -8.43 13.49
CA GLY A 119 8.64 -8.86 13.55
C GLY A 119 7.68 -7.83 14.13
N ASP A 120 8.16 -6.62 14.46
CA ASP A 120 7.33 -5.57 15.00
C ASP A 120 6.60 -4.81 13.88
N MET A 121 5.33 -4.51 14.13
CA MET A 121 4.49 -3.71 13.23
C MET A 121 4.23 -2.32 13.83
N VAL A 122 4.66 -1.29 13.11
CA VAL A 122 4.48 0.11 13.47
C VAL A 122 3.50 0.74 12.49
N VAL A 123 2.45 1.37 13.01
CA VAL A 123 1.46 2.10 12.22
C VAL A 123 1.95 3.54 12.14
N ASN A 124 2.42 3.97 10.97
CA ASN A 124 2.99 5.29 10.77
C ASN A 124 1.90 6.31 10.44
N LYS A 125 0.88 5.87 9.69
CA LYS A 125 -0.24 6.69 9.23
C LYS A 125 -1.52 5.90 9.21
N PHE A 126 -2.62 6.52 9.61
CA PHE A 126 -3.97 5.99 9.50
C PHE A 126 -4.94 7.14 9.26
N GLN A 127 -5.68 7.12 8.16
CA GLN A 127 -6.62 8.19 7.82
C GLN A 127 -7.81 7.69 7.01
N GLU A 128 -8.95 8.37 7.13
CA GLU A 128 -10.04 8.26 6.16
C GLU A 128 -9.61 8.96 4.86
N LYS A 129 -9.78 8.30 3.71
CA LYS A 129 -9.46 8.87 2.40
C LYS A 129 -10.61 9.80 1.99
N ALA A 130 -10.31 11.08 1.77
CA ALA A 130 -11.28 12.03 1.23
C ALA A 130 -11.76 11.55 -0.16
N GLN A 131 -13.07 11.66 -0.41
CA GLN A 131 -13.67 11.33 -1.71
C GLN A 131 -13.37 12.40 -2.76
#